data_AF-A0A952FCB9-F1
#
_entry.id   AF-A0A952FCB9-F1
#
_cell.length_a   1.000
_cell.length_b   1.000
_cell.length_c   1.000
_cell.angle_alpha   90.00
_cell.angle_beta   90.00
_cell.angle_gamma   90.00
#
_symmetry.space_group_name_H-M   'P 1'
#
loop_
_entity.id
_entity.type
_entity.pdbx_description
1 polymer ?
#
loop_
_entity_poly.entity_id
_entity_poly.type
_entity_poly.pdbx_seq_one_letter_code
_entity_poly.pdbx_strand_id
1 'polypeptide(L)'
;VGAMISTQVSGKVIAMWMPIMLFFYMVFEHSIVNMFLFPSGLLLGAHFTIMDYLIWNEIPTVLGNLVGGLAFTGLTLYATHVKTGPTRSIK
;
A
#
# COMPACT_ATOMS: atom_id res chain seq x y z
N VAL A 1 2.42 -4.55 -9.12
CA VAL A 1 2.66 -4.73 -10.58
C VAL A 1 3.82 -5.69 -10.85
N GLY A 2 5.05 -5.41 -10.41
CA GLY A 2 6.22 -6.29 -10.69
C GLY A 2 6.03 -7.76 -10.29
N ALA A 3 5.49 -8.02 -9.09
CA ALA A 3 5.19 -9.38 -8.65
C ALA A 3 4.04 -10.07 -9.43
N MET A 4 3.15 -9.30 -10.06
CA MET A 4 2.07 -9.86 -10.89
C MET A 4 2.60 -10.28 -12.27
N ILE A 5 3.67 -9.64 -12.76
CA ILE A 5 4.31 -9.96 -14.04
C ILE A 5 5.28 -11.15 -13.92
N SER A 6 5.92 -11.31 -12.76
CA SER A 6 6.88 -12.40 -12.55
C SER A 6 6.20 -13.76 -12.36
N THR A 7 6.68 -14.77 -13.08
CA THR A 7 6.23 -16.18 -12.98
C THR A 7 6.98 -16.98 -11.92
N GLN A 8 8.15 -16.51 -11.48
CA GLN A 8 8.99 -17.20 -10.50
C GLN A 8 8.83 -16.58 -9.11
N VAL A 9 8.81 -17.43 -8.07
CA VAL A 9 8.66 -16.99 -6.67
C VAL A 9 9.80 -16.06 -6.25
N SER A 10 11.04 -16.39 -6.58
CA SER A 10 12.22 -15.55 -6.29
C SER A 10 12.08 -14.15 -6.91
N GLY A 11 11.60 -14.08 -8.15
CA GLY A 11 11.35 -12.82 -8.85
C GLY A 11 10.25 -11.97 -8.18
N LYS A 12 9.17 -12.60 -7.69
CA LYS A 12 8.13 -11.90 -6.91
C LYS A 12 8.68 -11.33 -5.60
N VAL A 13 9.49 -12.11 -4.88
CA VAL A 13 10.09 -11.69 -3.60
C VAL A 13 10.97 -10.46 -3.80
N ILE A 14 11.90 -10.50 -4.76
CA ILE A 14 12.81 -9.36 -5.00
C ILE A 14 12.04 -8.13 -5.49
N ALA A 15 11.05 -8.33 -6.37
CA ALA A 15 10.22 -7.23 -6.89
C ALA A 15 9.37 -6.54 -5.80
N MET A 16 9.01 -7.23 -4.72
CA MET A 16 8.35 -6.62 -3.55
C MET A 16 9.36 -6.04 -2.56
N TRP A 17 10.47 -6.74 -2.32
CA TRP A 17 11.44 -6.39 -1.29
C TRP A 17 12.06 -5.01 -1.47
N MET A 18 12.53 -4.69 -2.68
CA MET A 18 13.20 -3.41 -2.96
C MET A 18 12.30 -2.18 -2.70
N PRO A 19 11.07 -2.11 -3.24
CA PRO A 19 10.17 -1.00 -2.93
C PRO A 19 9.78 -0.90 -1.46
N ILE A 20 9.59 -2.04 -0.77
CA ILE A 20 9.22 -2.05 0.65
C ILE A 20 10.36 -1.48 1.50
N MET A 21 11.62 -1.87 1.24
CA MET A 21 12.77 -1.33 1.96
C MET A 21 12.90 0.18 1.77
N LEU A 22 12.73 0.68 0.55
CA LEU A 22 12.78 2.10 0.25
C LEU A 22 11.66 2.88 0.96
N PHE A 23 10.45 2.33 0.99
CA PHE A 23 9.31 2.92 1.69
C PHE A 23 9.59 3.10 3.20
N PHE A 24 10.12 2.06 3.85
CA PHE A 24 10.52 2.15 5.27
C PHE A 24 11.68 3.12 5.47
N TYR A 25 12.67 3.13 4.59
CA TYR A 25 13.81 4.03 4.67
C TYR A 25 13.40 5.51 4.60
N MET A 26 12.41 5.83 3.77
CA MET A 26 11.85 7.19 3.67
C MET A 26 10.86 7.54 4.78
N VAL A 27 10.64 6.63 5.74
CA VAL A 27 9.74 6.82 6.89
C VAL A 27 8.30 7.12 6.46
N PHE A 28 7.85 6.49 5.38
CA PHE A 28 6.45 6.57 4.97
C PHE A 28 5.57 5.68 5.85
N GLU A 29 4.32 6.12 6.05
CA GLU A 29 3.37 5.44 6.92
C GLU A 29 2.47 4.49 6.14
N HIS A 30 2.34 3.26 6.65
CA HIS A 30 1.46 2.25 6.09
C HIS A 30 0.41 1.85 7.13
N SER A 31 -0.85 2.14 6.83
CA SER A 31 -2.00 1.93 7.72
C SER A 31 -2.02 0.53 8.33
N ILE A 32 -1.90 -0.52 7.51
CA ILE A 32 -1.94 -1.91 8.02
C ILE A 32 -0.74 -2.25 8.91
N VAL A 33 0.43 -1.64 8.69
CA VAL A 33 1.59 -1.82 9.58
C VAL A 33 1.36 -1.07 10.88
N ASN A 34 0.77 0.12 10.84
CA ASN A 34 0.45 0.92 12.02
C ASN A 34 -0.64 0.23 12.87
N MET A 35 -1.61 -0.44 12.26
CA MET A 35 -2.57 -1.32 12.92
C MET A 35 -1.92 -2.49 13.69
N PHE A 36 -0.68 -2.85 13.38
CA PHE A 36 0.10 -3.82 14.17
C PHE A 36 1.02 -3.14 15.20
N LEU A 37 1.73 -2.08 14.79
CA LEU A 37 2.72 -1.39 15.63
C LEU A 37 2.09 -0.67 16.82
N PHE A 38 1.01 0.08 16.64
CA PHE A 38 0.38 0.85 17.72
C PHE A 38 -0.25 -0.04 18.80
N PRO A 39 -1.02 -1.10 18.46
CA PRO A 39 -1.50 -2.05 19.48
C PRO A 39 -0.36 -2.77 20.20
N SER A 40 0.71 -3.15 19.49
CA SER A 40 1.89 -3.72 20.12
C SER A 40 2.57 -2.74 21.08
N GLY A 41 2.64 -1.46 20.73
CA GLY A 41 3.14 -0.39 21.60
C GLY A 41 2.30 -0.20 22.87
N LEU A 42 0.97 -0.25 22.75
CA LEU A 42 0.06 -0.20 23.90
C LEU A 42 0.28 -1.39 24.85
N LEU A 43 0.44 -2.60 24.30
CA LEU A 43 0.73 -3.79 25.09
C LEU A 43 2.09 -3.72 25.81
N LEU A 44 3.06 -3.01 25.22
CA LEU A 44 4.39 -2.80 25.80
C LEU A 44 4.45 -1.58 26.75
N GLY A 45 3.32 -0.93 27.04
CA GLY A 45 3.21 0.14 28.03
C GLY A 45 3.34 1.57 27.48
N ALA A 46 3.11 1.77 26.18
CA ALA A 46 3.09 3.12 25.62
C ALA A 46 1.91 3.97 26.15
N HIS A 47 2.17 5.26 26.37
CA HIS A 47 1.21 6.21 26.94
C HIS A 47 0.45 6.97 25.85
N PHE A 48 -0.51 6.31 25.21
CA PHE A 48 -1.49 6.97 24.33
C PHE A 48 -2.81 6.21 24.37
N THR A 49 -3.92 6.83 23.98
CA THR A 49 -5.20 6.13 23.89
C THR A 49 -5.43 5.58 22.48
N ILE A 50 -6.34 4.60 22.35
CA ILE A 50 -6.79 4.10 21.04
C ILE A 50 -7.36 5.25 20.19
N MET A 51 -8.02 6.23 20.82
CA MET A 51 -8.60 7.35 20.09
C MET A 51 -7.54 8.32 19.55
N ASP A 52 -6.46 8.54 20.30
CA ASP A 52 -5.33 9.34 19.84
C ASP A 52 -4.68 8.71 18.61
N TYR A 53 -4.48 7.39 18.64
CA TYR A 53 -4.00 6.63 17.49
C TYR A 53 -4.91 6.77 16.27
N LEU A 54 -6.24 6.62 16.44
CA LEU A 54 -7.17 6.67 15.32
C LEU A 54 -7.21 8.05 14.65
N ILE A 55 -7.30 9.13 15.43
CA ILE A 55 -7.43 10.49 14.90
C ILE A 55 -6.12 11.00 14.32
N TRP A 56 -5.01 10.80 15.05
CA TRP A 56 -3.73 11.42 14.70
C TRP A 56 -2.84 10.56 13.81
N ASN A 57 -3.12 9.28 13.68
CA ASN A 57 -2.30 8.37 12.88
C ASN A 57 -3.13 7.61 11.84
N GLU A 58 -4.10 6.80 12.26
CA GLU A 58 -4.73 5.83 11.36
C GLU A 58 -5.56 6.50 10.26
N ILE A 59 -6.44 7.45 10.61
CA ILE A 59 -7.29 8.14 9.63
C ILE A 59 -6.43 8.90 8.60
N PRO A 60 -5.45 9.75 9.00
CA PRO A 60 -4.55 10.40 8.06
C PRO A 60 -3.78 9.40 7.17
N THR A 61 -3.26 8.33 7.77
CA THR A 61 -2.45 7.33 7.05
C THR A 61 -3.27 6.56 6.03
N VAL A 62 -4.47 6.10 6.40
CA VAL A 62 -5.39 5.38 5.50
C VAL A 62 -5.79 6.27 4.33
N LEU A 63 -6.14 7.53 4.59
CA LEU A 63 -6.48 8.48 3.54
C LEU A 63 -5.29 8.73 2.59
N GLY A 64 -4.09 8.93 3.14
CA GLY A 64 -2.88 9.08 2.35
C GLY A 64 -2.56 7.83 1.50
N ASN A 65 -2.68 6.64 2.08
CA ASN A 65 -2.48 5.37 1.37
C ASN A 65 -3.51 5.18 0.25
N LEU A 66 -4.79 5.50 0.51
CA LEU A 66 -5.86 5.42 -0.48
C LEU A 66 -5.62 6.39 -1.64
N VAL A 67 -5.35 7.67 -1.34
CA VAL A 67 -5.08 8.70 -2.36
C VAL A 67 -3.84 8.34 -3.16
N GLY A 68 -2.76 7.92 -2.50
CA GLY A 68 -1.52 7.51 -3.18
C GLY A 68 -1.72 6.29 -4.08
N GLY A 69 -2.44 5.27 -3.59
CA GLY A 69 -2.75 4.07 -4.37
C GLY A 69 -3.63 4.37 -5.58
N LEU A 70 -4.68 5.17 -5.41
CA LEU A 70 -5.58 5.54 -6.50
C LEU A 70 -4.92 6.47 -7.51
N ALA A 71 -4.21 7.51 -7.07
CA ALA A 71 -3.63 8.51 -7.96
C ALA A 71 -2.39 7.99 -8.72
N PHE A 72 -1.49 7.29 -8.04
CA PHE A 72 -0.20 6.91 -8.64
C PHE A 72 -0.16 5.48 -9.19
N THR A 73 -1.04 4.59 -8.74
CA THR A 73 -1.10 3.21 -9.25
C THR A 73 -2.38 2.95 -10.03
N GLY A 74 -3.55 3.22 -9.43
CA GLY A 74 -4.84 2.96 -10.08
C GLY A 74 -5.04 3.77 -11.35
N LEU A 75 -4.88 5.09 -11.25
CA LEU A 75 -5.07 6.02 -12.36
C LEU A 75 -4.01 5.86 -13.45
N THR A 76 -2.75 5.60 -13.07
CA THR A 76 -1.68 5.40 -14.06
C THR A 76 -1.89 4.11 -14.85
N LEU A 77 -2.27 3.01 -14.18
CA LEU A 77 -2.64 1.75 -14.84
C LEU A 77 -3.88 1.95 -15.72
N TYR A 78 -4.91 2.64 -15.21
CA TYR A 78 -6.12 2.95 -15.98
C TYR A 78 -5.77 3.76 -17.24
N ALA A 79 -5.13 4.93 -17.10
CA ALA A 79 -4.80 5.79 -18.23
C ALA A 79 -3.96 5.10 -19.32
N THR A 80 -3.03 4.22 -18.92
CA THR A 80 -2.15 3.52 -19.86
C THR A 80 -2.77 2.28 -20.50
N HIS A 81 -3.71 1.60 -19.83
CA HIS A 81 -4.28 0.32 -20.28
C HIS A 81 -5.79 0.36 -20.57
N VAL A 82 -6.43 1.54 -20.53
CA VAL A 82 -7.87 1.73 -20.81
C VAL A 82 -8.25 1.40 -22.25
N LYS A 83 -7.34 1.57 -23.22
CA LYS A 83 -7.64 1.36 -24.65
C LYS A 83 -7.18 0.01 -25.22
N THR A 84 -6.67 -0.91 -24.38
CA THR A 84 -6.20 -2.25 -24.82
C THR A 84 -7.21 -3.36 -24.53
N GLY A 85 -8.51 -3.05 -24.43
CA GLY A 85 -9.56 -4.07 -24.43
C GLY A 85 -9.89 -4.50 -25.86
N PRO A 86 -9.89 -5.81 -26.20
CA PRO A 86 -10.35 -6.25 -27.52
C PRO A 86 -11.80 -5.81 -27.71
N THR A 87 -12.10 -5.16 -28.84
CA THR A 87 -13.47 -4.83 -29.23
C THR A 87 -14.29 -6.12 -29.22
N ARG A 88 -15.31 -6.19 -28.37
CA ARG A 88 -16.16 -7.38 -28.22
C ARG A 88 -16.77 -7.68 -29.59
N SER A 89 -16.25 -8.69 -30.29
CA SER A 89 -16.79 -9.14 -31.57
C SER A 89 -18.12 -9.83 -31.30
N ILE A 90 -19.22 -9.10 -31.45
CA ILE A 90 -20.56 -9.69 -31.46
C ILE A 90 -20.68 -10.42 -32.79
N LYS A 91 -20.67 -11.76 -32.74
CA LYS A 91 -21.22 -12.64 -33.76
C LYS A 91 -22.29 -13.50 -33.08
#